data_AF-W4Q509-F1
#
_entry.id   AF-W4Q509-F1
#
_cell.length_a   1.000
_cell.length_b   1.000
_cell.length_c   1.000
_cell.angle_alpha   90.00
_cell.angle_beta   90.00
_cell.angle_gamma   90.00
#
_symmetry.space_group_name_H-M   'P 1'
#
loop_
_entity.id
_entity.type
_entity.pdbx_description
1 polymer ?
#
loop_
_entity_poly.entity_id
_entity_poly.type
_entity_poly.pdbx_seq_one_letter_code
_entity_poly.pdbx_strand_id
1 'polypeptide(L)' 'MKRVDINCDLGESYGAYTIGEDERILDFITSANIACGYHAGDHNVMAKTVKMAAAKNVNIGAHPGFPDLIGFGRRV' A
#
# COMPACT_ATOMS: atom_id res chain seq x y z
N MET A 1 10.49 -12.20 -25.12
CA MET A 1 11.08 -11.40 -24.03
C MET A 1 10.44 -11.84 -22.73
N LYS A 2 11.20 -12.15 -21.68
CA LYS A 2 10.63 -12.52 -20.37
C LYS A 2 10.15 -11.24 -19.66
N ARG A 3 8.98 -11.29 -19.01
CA ARG A 3 8.45 -10.22 -18.15
C ARG A 3 8.21 -10.78 -16.75
N VAL A 4 8.33 -9.92 -15.75
CA VAL A 4 8.03 -10.20 -14.35
C VAL A 4 7.33 -8.98 -13.76
N ASP A 5 6.43 -9.21 -12.82
CA ASP A 5 5.83 -8.16 -11.99
C ASP A 5 6.65 -8.00 -10.71
N ILE A 6 6.91 -6.76 -10.31
CA ILE A 6 7.50 -6.39 -9.03
C ILE A 6 6.42 -5.65 -8.26
N ASN A 7 6.04 -6.18 -7.09
CA ASN A 7 5.05 -5.57 -6.23
C ASN A 7 5.64 -5.16 -4.88
N CYS A 8 4.95 -4.21 -4.22
CA CYS A 8 5.26 -3.78 -2.88
C CYS A 8 3.95 -3.39 -2.15
N ASP A 9 3.92 -3.65 -0.85
CA ASP A 9 2.82 -3.23 0.02
C ASP A 9 2.95 -1.72 0.31
N LEU A 10 1.88 -0.99 0.10
CA LEU A 10 1.83 0.47 0.17
C LEU A 10 0.56 0.95 0.88
N GLY A 11 0.53 2.24 1.21
CA GLY A 11 -0.62 2.83 1.91
C GLY A 11 -0.78 2.28 3.32
N GLU A 12 0.31 1.82 3.94
CA GLU A 12 0.29 1.25 5.29
C GLU A 12 0.49 2.29 6.40
N SER A 13 0.57 3.58 6.05
CA SER A 13 0.45 4.68 7.02
C SER A 13 -0.93 4.69 7.68
N TYR A 14 -1.08 5.31 8.85
CA TYR A 14 -2.37 5.38 9.56
C TYR A 14 -2.47 6.65 10.42
N GLY A 15 -3.48 7.48 10.19
CA GLY A 15 -3.69 8.74 10.91
C GLY A 15 -2.45 9.63 10.83
N ALA A 16 -1.85 9.92 11.98
CA ALA A 16 -0.63 10.73 12.06
C ALA A 16 0.67 9.94 11.81
N TYR A 17 0.60 8.60 11.76
CA TYR A 17 1.77 7.75 11.61
C TYR A 17 2.10 7.53 10.13
N THR A 18 3.31 7.91 9.75
CA THR A 18 3.86 7.66 8.41
C THR A 18 4.73 6.41 8.45
N ILE A 19 4.47 5.48 7.54
CA ILE A 19 5.20 4.22 7.37
C ILE A 19 5.63 4.10 5.91
N GLY A 20 6.88 3.69 5.68
CA GLY A 20 7.42 3.44 4.35
C GLY A 20 7.81 4.72 3.58
N GLU A 21 8.18 4.52 2.31
CA GLU A 21 8.49 5.59 1.35
C GLU A 21 7.69 5.40 0.06
N ASP A 22 6.36 5.34 0.19
CA ASP A 22 5.41 5.02 -0.87
C ASP A 22 5.68 5.75 -2.19
N GLU A 23 5.90 7.06 -2.13
CA GLU A 23 6.07 7.87 -3.34
C GLU A 23 7.32 7.48 -4.15
N ARG A 24 8.41 7.14 -3.46
CA ARG A 24 9.69 6.81 -4.11
C ARG A 24 9.68 5.39 -4.64
N ILE A 25 9.13 4.43 -3.91
CA ILE A 25 9.15 3.03 -4.34
C ILE A 25 8.27 2.80 -5.59
N LEU A 26 7.25 3.64 -5.80
CA LEU A 26 6.40 3.61 -7.00
C LEU A 26 7.18 3.83 -8.31
N ASP A 27 8.38 4.41 -8.28
CA ASP A 27 9.23 4.55 -9.48
C ASP A 27 9.92 3.24 -9.90
N PHE A 28 9.85 2.19 -9.06
CA PHE A 28 10.59 0.95 -9.25
C PHE A 28 9.72 -0.30 -9.35
N ILE A 29 8.42 -0.21 -9.06
CA ILE A 29 7.50 -1.35 -9.02
C ILE A 29 6.47 -1.28 -10.15
N THR A 30 5.84 -2.41 -10.46
CA THR A 30 4.79 -2.51 -11.48
C THR A 30 3.40 -2.66 -10.85
N SER A 31 3.30 -3.12 -9.60
CA SER A 31 2.03 -3.27 -8.87
C SER A 31 2.16 -2.81 -7.42
N ALA A 32 1.10 -2.21 -6.87
CA ALA A 32 1.00 -1.72 -5.50
C ALA A 32 -0.13 -2.43 -4.75
N ASN A 33 0.18 -3.07 -3.63
CA ASN A 33 -0.84 -3.69 -2.77
C ASN A 33 -1.22 -2.66 -1.69
N ILE A 34 -2.39 -2.03 -1.80
CA ILE A 34 -2.78 -0.91 -0.93
C ILE A 34 -3.59 -1.42 0.27
N ALA A 35 -3.16 -1.08 1.49
CA ALA A 35 -3.84 -1.48 2.72
C ALA A 35 -5.30 -0.99 2.79
N CYS A 36 -6.17 -1.79 3.43
CA CYS A 36 -7.62 -1.63 3.36
C CYS A 36 -8.29 -1.14 4.65
N GLY A 37 -7.54 -0.61 5.62
CA GLY A 37 -8.12 0.02 6.82
C GLY A 37 -8.13 -0.82 8.09
N TYR A 38 -7.73 -2.09 8.03
CA TYR A 38 -7.80 -3.02 9.16
C TYR A 38 -6.44 -3.18 9.83
N HIS A 39 -5.46 -3.75 9.12
CA HIS A 39 -4.11 -3.89 9.64
C HIS A 39 -3.30 -2.60 9.54
N ALA A 40 -3.62 -1.77 8.55
CA ALA A 40 -3.00 -0.51 8.23
C ALA A 40 -3.89 0.28 7.24
N GLY A 41 -3.49 1.52 6.92
CA GLY A 41 -4.23 2.39 6.01
C GLY A 41 -5.43 3.05 6.67
N ASP A 42 -5.76 4.25 6.22
CA ASP A 42 -7.06 4.89 6.47
C ASP A 42 -7.57 5.50 5.15
N HIS A 43 -8.80 6.01 5.15
CA HIS A 43 -9.42 6.55 3.95
C HIS A 43 -8.59 7.64 3.24
N ASN A 44 -7.85 8.48 3.98
CA ASN A 44 -6.99 9.52 3.41
C ASN A 44 -5.72 8.90 2.83
N VAL A 45 -5.08 7.99 3.56
CA VAL A 45 -3.89 7.26 3.10
C VAL A 45 -4.20 6.47 1.83
N MET A 46 -5.28 5.68 1.84
CA MET A 46 -5.75 4.91 0.69
C MET A 46 -5.98 5.81 -0.53
N ALA A 47 -6.71 6.92 -0.36
CA ALA A 47 -6.98 7.86 -1.45
C ALA A 47 -5.69 8.50 -2.00
N LYS A 48 -4.73 8.84 -1.13
CA LYS A 48 -3.42 9.37 -1.54
C LYS A 48 -2.62 8.32 -2.31
N THR A 49 -2.48 7.11 -1.78
CA THR A 49 -1.69 6.04 -2.39
C THR A 49 -2.26 5.61 -3.75
N VAL A 50 -3.59 5.49 -3.87
CA VAL A 50 -4.27 5.21 -5.16
C VAL A 50 -3.96 6.30 -6.18
N LYS A 51 -4.03 7.59 -5.80
CA LYS A 51 -3.72 8.70 -6.71
C LYS A 51 -2.26 8.67 -7.18
N MET A 52 -1.31 8.41 -6.27
CA MET A 52 0.12 8.34 -6.62
C MET A 52 0.42 7.15 -7.54
N ALA A 53 -0.13 5.97 -7.24
CA ALA A 53 0.06 4.77 -8.07
C ALA A 53 -0.54 4.96 -9.47
N ALA A 54 -1.75 5.50 -9.56
CA ALA A 54 -2.40 5.80 -10.84
C ALA A 54 -1.60 6.81 -11.67
N ALA A 55 -1.05 7.87 -11.04
CA ALA A 55 -0.24 8.88 -11.73
C ALA A 55 1.06 8.30 -12.32
N LYS A 56 1.61 7.23 -11.71
CA LYS A 56 2.83 6.54 -12.16
C LYS A 56 2.54 5.29 -13.01
N ASN A 57 1.28 5.03 -13.38
CA ASN A 57 0.85 3.85 -14.12
C ASN A 57 1.22 2.51 -13.45
N VAL A 58 1.21 2.49 -12.10
CA VAL A 58 1.40 1.27 -11.30
C VAL A 58 0.04 0.59 -11.13
N ASN A 59 -0.04 -0.73 -11.32
CA ASN A 59 -1.28 -1.48 -11.09
C ASN A 59 -1.67 -1.42 -9.61
N ILE A 60 -2.98 -1.35 -9.33
CA ILE A 60 -3.49 -1.23 -7.96
C ILE A 60 -4.15 -2.54 -7.55
N GLY A 61 -3.69 -3.12 -6.44
CA GLY A 61 -4.27 -4.28 -5.77
C GLY A 61 -4.73 -3.94 -4.35
N ALA A 62 -5.67 -4.70 -3.83
CA ALA A 62 -6.09 -4.61 -2.44
C ALA A 62 -5.16 -5.44 -1.53
N HIS A 63 -4.78 -4.89 -0.38
CA HIS A 63 -4.04 -5.58 0.66
C HIS A 63 -4.90 -5.70 1.94
N PRO A 64 -5.87 -6.63 1.97
CA PRO A 64 -6.69 -6.86 3.15
C PRO A 64 -5.88 -7.54 4.26
N GLY A 65 -6.17 -7.18 5.51
CA GLY A 65 -5.54 -7.77 6.69
C GLY A 65 -6.54 -8.00 7.82
N PHE A 66 -6.11 -8.72 8.87
CA PHE A 66 -6.92 -8.91 10.08
C PHE A 66 -7.24 -7.58 10.78
N PRO A 67 -8.35 -7.48 11.53
CA PRO A 67 -8.69 -6.30 12.35
C PRO A 67 -7.79 -6.19 13.59
N ASP A 68 -6.47 -6.19 13.39
CA ASP A 68 -5.42 -6.04 14.41
C ASP A 68 -4.51 -4.87 14.01
N LEU A 69 -5.02 -3.65 14.14
CA LEU A 69 -4.25 -2.45 13.81
C LEU A 69 -2.97 -2.33 14.64
N ILE A 70 -3.05 -2.62 15.95
CA ILE A 70 -1.92 -2.50 16.88
C ILE A 70 -0.80 -3.49 16.54
N GLY A 71 -1.16 -4.69 16.10
CA GLY A 71 -0.19 -5.70 15.66
C GLY A 71 0.09 -5.69 14.17
N PHE A 72 -0.39 -4.67 13.46
CA PHE A 72 -0.20 -4.52 12.02
C PHE A 72 -0.70 -5.74 11.21
N GLY A 73 -1.74 -6.41 11.71
CA GLY A 73 -2.31 -7.62 11.10
C GLY A 73 -1.39 -8.83 11.12
N ARG A 74 -0.34 -8.82 11.95
CA ARG A 74 0.68 -9.89 12.02
C ARG A 74 0.46 -10.87 13.17
N ARG A 75 -0.66 -10.79 13.88
CA ARG A 75 -1.00 -11.65 15.02
C ARG A 75 -2.43 -12.17 14.92
N VAL A 76 -2.68 -13.28 15.64
CA VAL A 76 -4.00 -13.89 15.89
C VAL A 76 -4.10 -14.31 17.34
#